data_AF-A0AAV8Y952-F1
#
_entry.id   AF-A0AAV8Y952-F1
#
_cell.length_a   1.000
_cell.length_b   1.000
_cell.length_c   1.000
_cell.angle_alpha   90.00
_cell.angle_beta   90.00
_cell.angle_gamma   90.00
#
_symmetry.space_group_name_H-M   'P 1'
#
loop_
_entity.id
_entity.type
_entity.pdbx_description
1 polymer ?
#
loop_
_entity_poly.entity_id
_entity_poly.type
_entity_poly.pdbx_seq_one_letter_code
_entity_poly.pdbx_strand_id
1 'polypeptide(L)'
;MHDPMTGLEKAVWWTEYVIRNKGAKHLRNPAVNLPFYQYYLLDVIGFLVLATISVVAVVIVLIKKMIKLFLNNFIQNRSKIKKIQ
;
A
#
# COMPACT_ATOMS: atom_id res chain seq x y z
N MET A 1 -33.14 46.22 9.82
CA MET A 1 -32.31 46.39 11.03
C MET A 1 -31.18 45.38 10.94
N HIS A 2 -29.99 45.85 10.58
CA HIS A 2 -28.75 45.05 10.56
C HIS A 2 -28.04 45.28 11.90
N ASP A 3 -28.51 44.63 12.94
CA ASP A 3 -27.70 44.51 14.16
C ASP A 3 -26.85 43.24 14.01
N PRO A 4 -25.51 43.34 14.07
CA PRO A 4 -24.67 42.16 14.04
C PRO A 4 -25.03 41.33 15.27
N MET A 5 -25.58 40.14 15.06
CA MET A 5 -25.91 39.21 16.14
C MET A 5 -24.76 39.19 17.14
N THR A 6 -25.09 39.38 18.41
CA THR A 6 -24.09 39.31 19.47
C THR A 6 -23.44 37.92 19.44
N GLY A 7 -22.17 37.81 19.84
CA GLY A 7 -21.44 36.53 19.79
C GLY A 7 -22.17 35.39 20.52
N LEU A 8 -22.95 35.75 21.55
CA LEU A 8 -23.80 34.83 22.29
C LEU A 8 -24.95 34.28 21.43
N GLU A 9 -25.71 35.14 20.76
CA GLU A 9 -26.83 34.73 19.90
C GLU A 9 -26.35 33.85 18.73
N LYS A 10 -25.18 34.17 18.18
CA LYS A 10 -24.55 33.37 17.13
C LYS A 10 -24.17 31.97 17.65
N ALA A 11 -23.59 31.87 18.85
CA ALA A 11 -23.24 30.59 19.46
C ALA A 11 -24.48 29.75 19.78
N VAL A 12 -25.55 30.36 20.30
CA VAL A 12 -26.83 29.69 20.56
C VAL A 12 -27.43 29.17 19.24
N TRP A 13 -27.44 30.00 18.20
CA TRP A 13 -27.94 29.62 16.88
C TRP A 13 -27.16 28.44 16.29
N TRP A 14 -25.82 28.44 16.37
CA TRP A 14 -25.00 27.32 15.90
C TRP A 14 -25.24 26.04 16.73
N THR A 15 -25.39 26.17 18.04
CA THR A 15 -25.64 25.03 18.93
C THR A 15 -27.00 24.40 18.63
N GLU A 16 -28.02 25.23 18.46
CA GLU A 16 -29.36 24.78 18.08
C GLU A 16 -29.36 24.19 16.66
N TYR A 17 -28.65 24.79 15.71
CA TYR A 17 -28.50 24.28 14.36
C TYR A 17 -27.84 22.89 14.35
N VAL A 18 -26.80 22.67 15.16
CA VAL A 18 -26.12 21.36 15.29
C VAL A 18 -27.04 20.30 15.90
N ILE A 19 -27.80 20.66 16.94
CA ILE A 19 -28.76 19.76 17.60
C ILE A 19 -29.91 19.42 16.64
N ARG A 20 -30.46 20.41 15.94
CA ARG A 20 -31.61 20.26 15.01
C ARG A 20 -31.24 19.45 13.77
N ASN A 21 -29.99 19.55 13.31
CA ASN A 21 -29.44 18.72 12.22
C ASN A 21 -28.84 17.39 12.70
N LYS A 22 -29.16 16.95 13.93
CA LYS A 22 -28.76 15.66 14.53
C LYS A 22 -27.27 15.37 14.41
N GLY A 23 -26.43 16.39 14.67
CA GLY A 23 -24.97 16.31 14.55
C GLY A 23 -24.57 16.01 13.12
N ALA A 24 -24.38 17.05 12.31
CA ALA A 24 -23.91 17.01 10.92
C ALA A 24 -23.42 15.62 10.48
N LYS A 25 -24.34 14.82 9.93
CA LYS A 25 -24.03 13.43 9.54
C LYS A 25 -22.88 13.35 8.53
N HIS A 26 -22.59 14.46 7.85
CA HIS A 26 -21.43 14.67 6.97
C HIS A 26 -20.10 14.94 7.71
N LEU A 27 -20.13 15.40 8.96
CA LEU A 27 -18.96 15.54 9.85
C LEU A 27 -18.70 14.27 10.67
N ARG A 28 -19.63 13.29 10.66
CA ARG A 28 -19.38 11.97 11.22
C ARG A 28 -18.46 11.23 10.26
N ASN A 29 -17.19 11.10 10.66
CA ASN A 29 -16.14 10.48 9.87
C ASN A 29 -16.66 9.17 9.24
N PRO A 30 -16.76 9.04 7.90
CA PRO A 30 -17.22 7.81 7.27
C PRO A 30 -16.31 6.62 7.59
N ALA A 31 -15.12 6.88 8.14
CA ALA A 31 -14.18 5.90 8.67
C ALA A 31 -14.78 4.94 9.73
N VAL A 32 -15.85 5.31 10.45
CA VAL A 32 -16.47 4.42 11.45
C VAL A 32 -17.33 3.32 10.81
N ASN A 33 -17.78 3.53 9.57
CA ASN A 33 -18.62 2.57 8.83
C ASN A 33 -17.88 1.96 7.63
N LEU A 34 -16.55 2.14 7.51
CA LEU A 34 -15.80 1.44 6.47
C LEU A 34 -15.61 -0.02 6.91
N PRO A 35 -16.11 -1.01 6.15
CA PRO A 35 -15.82 -2.41 6.43
C PRO A 35 -14.29 -2.61 6.43
N PHE A 36 -13.77 -3.42 7.35
CA PHE A 36 -12.32 -3.61 7.54
C PHE A 36 -11.54 -3.89 6.24
N TYR A 37 -12.19 -4.53 5.26
CA TYR A 37 -11.65 -4.76 3.90
C TYR A 37 -11.30 -3.46 3.14
N GLN A 38 -12.10 -2.41 3.26
CA GLN A 38 -11.88 -1.12 2.61
C GLN A 38 -10.90 -0.25 3.39
N TYR A 39 -10.77 -0.46 4.71
CA TYR A 39 -9.74 0.17 5.53
C TYR A 39 -8.34 -0.40 5.23
N TYR A 40 -8.23 -1.73 5.08
CA TYR A 40 -6.96 -2.40 4.82
C TYR A 40 -6.61 -2.57 3.35
N LEU A 41 -7.50 -2.15 2.42
CA LEU A 41 -7.35 -2.32 0.96
C LEU A 41 -6.71 -3.66 0.62
N LEU A 42 -7.40 -4.77 0.92
CA LEU A 42 -6.83 -6.10 0.79
C LEU A 42 -6.32 -6.43 -0.62
N ASP A 43 -6.85 -5.75 -1.65
CA ASP A 43 -6.33 -5.77 -3.01
C ASP A 43 -4.88 -5.23 -3.10
N VAL A 44 -4.60 -4.11 -2.44
CA VAL A 44 -3.24 -3.52 -2.37
C VAL A 44 -2.28 -4.44 -1.61
N ILE A 45 -2.72 -5.04 -0.51
CA ILE A 45 -1.90 -6.01 0.24
C ILE A 45 -1.60 -7.25 -0.64
N GLY A 46 -2.61 -7.79 -1.32
CA GLY A 46 -2.46 -8.92 -2.23
C GLY A 46 -1.48 -8.61 -3.37
N PHE A 47 -1.62 -7.45 -3.99
CA PHE A 47 -0.71 -6.97 -5.03
C PHE A 47 0.73 -6.82 -4.52
N LEU A 48 0.94 -6.23 -3.34
CA LEU A 48 2.27 -6.07 -2.75
C LEU A 48 2.94 -7.41 -2.41
N VAL A 49 2.18 -8.36 -1.86
CA VAL A 49 2.70 -9.71 -1.57
C VAL A 49 3.09 -10.43 -2.85
N LEU A 50 2.23 -10.43 -3.87
CA LEU A 50 2.53 -11.05 -5.16
C LEU A 50 3.73 -10.40 -5.84
N ALA A 51 3.80 -9.07 -5.83
CA ALA A 51 4.94 -8.33 -6.37
C ALA A 51 6.23 -8.73 -5.66
N THR A 52 6.23 -8.78 -4.32
CA THR A 52 7.41 -9.19 -3.53
C THR A 52 7.85 -10.62 -3.86
N ILE A 53 6.91 -11.57 -3.92
CA ILE A 53 7.19 -12.97 -4.28
C ILE A 53 7.77 -13.05 -5.69
N SER A 54 7.19 -12.31 -6.65
CA SER A 54 7.67 -12.31 -8.04
C SER A 54 9.11 -11.80 -8.14
N VAL A 55 9.46 -10.72 -7.43
CA VAL A 55 10.82 -10.16 -7.40
C VAL A 55 11.80 -11.17 -6.81
N VAL A 56 11.46 -11.77 -5.67
CA VAL A 56 12.30 -12.80 -5.02
C VAL A 56 12.49 -14.00 -5.94
N ALA A 57 11.43 -14.48 -6.60
CA ALA A 57 11.50 -15.59 -7.53
C ALA A 57 12.42 -15.29 -8.72
N VAL A 58 12.30 -14.11 -9.32
CA VAL A 58 13.16 -13.66 -10.42
C VAL A 58 14.62 -13.63 -9.97
N VAL A 59 14.91 -13.04 -8.81
CA VAL A 59 16.28 -12.98 -8.25
C VAL A 59 16.87 -14.38 -8.07
N ILE A 60 16.11 -15.32 -7.49
CA ILE A 60 16.56 -16.70 -7.29
C ILE A 60 16.85 -17.39 -8.63
N VAL A 61 15.97 -17.21 -9.63
CA VAL A 61 16.15 -17.78 -10.98
C VAL A 61 17.41 -17.21 -11.64
N LEU A 62 17.63 -15.89 -11.53
CA LEU A 62 18.83 -15.24 -12.06
C LEU A 62 20.11 -15.76 -11.39
N ILE A 63 20.13 -15.89 -10.06
CA ILE A 63 21.27 -16.44 -9.33
C ILE A 63 21.57 -17.88 -9.77
N LYS A 64 20.54 -18.74 -9.83
CA LYS A 64 20.70 -20.13 -10.31
C LYS A 64 21.24 -20.18 -11.73
N LYS A 65 20.76 -19.31 -12.62
CA LYS A 65 21.24 -19.23 -14.00
C LYS A 65 22.70 -18.77 -14.06
N MET A 66 23.07 -17.75 -13.30
CA MET A 66 24.45 -17.26 -13.20
C MET A 66 25.40 -18.34 -12.70
N ILE A 67 25.05 -19.06 -11.62
CA ILE A 67 25.85 -20.16 -11.09
C ILE A 67 26.00 -21.27 -12.12
N LYS A 68 24.90 -21.66 -12.79
CA LYS A 68 24.93 -22.71 -13.82
C LYS A 68 25.84 -22.32 -15.00
N LEU A 69 25.76 -21.07 -15.47
CA LEU A 69 26.62 -20.57 -16.54
C LEU A 69 28.09 -20.56 -16.12
N PHE A 70 28.38 -20.11 -14.90
CA PHE A 70 29.73 -20.06 -14.37
C PHE A 70 30.33 -21.46 -14.24
N LEU A 71 29.60 -22.41 -13.65
CA LEU A 71 30.03 -23.81 -13.53
C LEU A 71 30.22 -24.46 -14.90
N ASN A 72 29.32 -24.23 -15.85
CA ASN A 72 29.44 -24.77 -17.20
C ASN A 72 30.68 -24.23 -17.93
N ASN A 73 30.93 -22.92 -17.82
CA ASN A 73 32.12 -22.29 -18.40
C ASN A 73 33.40 -22.83 -17.76
N PHE A 74 33.39 -23.05 -16.44
CA PHE A 74 34.54 -23.63 -15.73
C PHE A 74 34.82 -25.08 -16.16
N ILE A 75 33.78 -25.91 -16.30
CA ILE A 75 33.90 -27.30 -16.77
C ILE A 75 34.47 -27.34 -18.20
N GLN A 76 33.95 -26.51 -19.10
CA GLN A 76 34.46 -26.42 -20.47
C GLN A 76 35.91 -25.92 -20.53
N ASN A 77 36.28 -24.95 -19.70
CA ASN A 77 37.66 -24.47 -19.66
C ASN A 77 38.62 -25.57 -19.17
N ARG A 78 38.21 -26.36 -18.18
CA ARG A 78 38.99 -27.50 -17.67
C ARG A 78 39.17 -28.62 -18.69
N SER A 79 38.13 -28.95 -19.47
CA SER A 79 38.25 -29.96 -20.53
C SER A 79 39.17 -29.53 -21.67
N LYS A 80 39.19 -28.22 -21.99
CA LYS A 80 40.11 -27.65 -22.98
C LYS A 80 41.58 -27.78 -22.55
N ILE A 81 41.90 -27.52 -21.27
CA ILE A 81 43.27 -27.65 -20.73
C ILE A 81 43.77 -29.09 -20.81
N LYS A 82 42.93 -30.08 -20.44
CA LYS A 82 43.30 -31.51 -20.52
C LYS A 82 43.57 -32.03 -21.93
N LYS A 83 43.09 -31.34 -22.97
CA LYS A 83 43.30 -31.75 -24.38
C LYS A 83 44.60 -31.19 -24.97
N ILE A 84 45.22 -30.20 -24.32
CA ILE A 84 46.42 -29.52 -24.81
C ILE A 84 47.70 -30.16 -24.21
N GLN A 85 47.59 -30.79 -23.05
CA GLN A 85 48.64 -31.64 -22.47
C GLN A 85 48.58 -33.04 -23.07
#